data_AF-A0A1B2YWG9-F1
#
_entry.id   AF-A0A1B2YWG9-F1
#
_cell.length_a   1.000
_cell.length_b   1.000
_cell.length_c   1.000
_cell.angle_alpha   90.00
_cell.angle_beta   90.00
_cell.angle_gamma   90.00
#
_symmetry.space_group_name_H-M   'P 1'
#
loop_
_entity.id
_entity.type
_entity.pdbx_description
1 polymer ?
#
loop_
_entity_poly.entity_id
_entity_poly.type
_entity_poly.pdbx_seq_one_letter_code
_entity_poly.pdbx_strand_id
1 'polypeptide(L)'
;MELNQDEIRLKTIKAKKMMLLFCLLSISMTFAGLTSAYIVSKARPDWLKDFDLPLSFTISTIIIILSSLSMWLAKKSVFKNEIKNANKWLLITFSLAIFLFFTDLWI
;
A
#
# COMPACT_ATOMS: atom_id res chain seq x y z
N MET A 1 35.85 2.30 -24.37
CA MET A 1 34.73 1.37 -24.61
C MET A 1 33.46 2.15 -24.37
N GLU A 2 32.85 2.67 -25.43
CA GLU A 2 31.56 3.37 -25.31
C GLU A 2 30.52 2.35 -24.88
N LEU A 3 29.89 2.59 -23.73
CA LEU A 3 28.83 1.72 -23.23
C LEU A 3 27.65 1.78 -24.19
N ASN A 4 27.25 0.62 -24.72
CA ASN A 4 26.03 0.51 -25.50
C ASN A 4 24.85 1.00 -24.66
N GLN A 5 24.04 1.91 -25.21
CA GLN A 5 22.90 2.54 -24.54
C GLN A 5 21.93 1.49 -23.95
N ASP A 6 21.82 0.32 -24.59
CA ASP A 6 21.01 -0.80 -24.12
C ASP A 6 21.56 -1.44 -22.84
N GLU A 7 22.89 -1.54 -22.68
CA GLU A 7 23.51 -2.07 -21.46
C GLU A 7 23.28 -1.16 -20.25
N ILE A 8 23.39 0.15 -20.47
CA ILE A 8 23.11 1.16 -19.42
C ILE A 8 21.65 1.02 -18.99
N ARG A 9 20.71 0.98 -19.94
CA ARG A 9 19.28 0.85 -19.68
C ARG A 9 18.95 -0.42 -18.86
N LEU A 10 19.52 -1.57 -19.24
CA LEU A 10 19.30 -2.83 -18.52
C LEU A 10 19.82 -2.77 -17.07
N LYS A 11 21.02 -2.18 -16.86
CA LYS A 11 21.58 -1.98 -15.52
C LYS A 11 20.69 -1.07 -14.66
N THR A 12 20.17 0.03 -15.24
CA THR A 12 19.27 0.94 -14.53
C THR A 12 17.96 0.27 -14.14
N ILE A 13 17.35 -0.55 -14.99
CA ILE A 13 16.11 -1.28 -14.67
C ILE A 13 16.33 -2.24 -13.50
N LYS A 14 17.43 -3.01 -13.53
CA LYS A 14 17.78 -3.92 -12.43
C LYS A 14 18.03 -3.15 -11.12
N ALA A 15 18.73 -2.02 -11.18
CA ALA A 15 18.96 -1.17 -10.02
C ALA A 15 17.65 -0.62 -9.42
N LYS A 16 16.73 -0.12 -10.25
CA LYS A 16 15.41 0.38 -9.81
C LYS A 16 14.59 -0.71 -9.12
N LYS A 17 14.61 -1.95 -9.64
CA LYS A 17 13.94 -3.09 -9.00
C LYS A 17 14.50 -3.37 -7.61
N MET A 18 15.83 -3.36 -7.44
CA MET A 18 16.46 -3.59 -6.15
C MET A 18 16.22 -2.44 -5.16
N MET A 19 16.23 -1.19 -5.63
CA MET A 19 15.92 -0.03 -4.81
C MET A 19 14.47 -0.05 -4.31
N LEU A 20 13.51 -0.45 -5.17
CA LEU A 20 12.11 -0.62 -4.78
C LEU A 20 11.95 -1.70 -3.70
N LEU A 21 12.62 -2.84 -3.86
CA LEU A 21 12.58 -3.91 -2.85
C LEU A 21 13.17 -3.46 -1.52
N PHE A 22 14.29 -2.74 -1.53
CA PHE A 22 14.90 -2.18 -0.32
C PHE A 22 13.94 -1.22 0.40
N CYS A 23 13.26 -0.35 -0.34
CA CYS A 23 12.25 0.55 0.22
C CYS A 23 11.10 -0.23 0.90
N LEU A 24 10.59 -1.28 0.26
CA LEU A 24 9.54 -2.13 0.83
C LEU A 24 9.99 -2.82 2.13
N LEU A 25 11.24 -3.32 2.17
CA LEU A 25 11.82 -3.93 3.38
C LEU A 25 11.97 -2.91 4.52
N SER A 26 12.41 -1.69 4.20
CA SER A 26 12.56 -0.62 5.19
C SER A 26 11.22 -0.27 5.84
N ILE A 27 10.16 -0.08 5.04
CA ILE A 27 8.82 0.22 5.54
C ILE A 27 8.31 -0.94 6.41
N SER A 28 8.51 -2.19 5.96
CA SER A 28 8.10 -3.38 6.71
C SER A 28 8.76 -3.47 8.09
N MET A 29 10.06 -3.16 8.21
CA MET A 29 10.77 -3.14 9.49
C MET A 29 10.21 -2.10 10.47
N THR A 30 9.84 -0.92 10.00
CA THR A 30 9.20 0.11 10.84
C THR A 30 7.85 -0.38 11.38
N PHE A 31 7.01 -0.98 10.53
CA PHE A 31 5.74 -1.56 10.96
C PHE A 31 5.94 -2.73 11.94
N ALA A 32 6.96 -3.56 11.74
CA ALA A 32 7.29 -4.64 12.67
C ALA A 32 7.70 -4.12 14.06
N GLY A 33 8.49 -3.05 14.12
CA GLY A 33 8.85 -2.38 15.37
C GLY A 33 7.63 -1.79 16.09
N LEU A 34 6.75 -1.08 15.36
CA LEU A 34 5.50 -0.54 15.89
C LEU A 34 4.57 -1.65 16.41
N THR A 35 4.44 -2.75 15.66
CA THR A 35 3.61 -3.90 16.04
C THR A 35 4.17 -4.61 17.28
N SER A 36 5.50 -4.76 17.37
CA SER A 36 6.16 -5.35 18.54
C SER A 36 5.96 -4.49 19.80
N ALA A 37 6.12 -3.18 19.69
CA ALA A 37 5.88 -2.24 20.78
C ALA A 37 4.41 -2.28 21.25
N TYR A 38 3.46 -2.40 20.31
CA TYR A 38 2.04 -2.58 20.63
C TYR A 38 1.76 -3.88 21.40
N ILE A 39 2.32 -5.01 20.95
CA ILE A 39 2.15 -6.32 21.60
C ILE A 39 2.70 -6.30 23.03
N VAL A 40 3.87 -5.72 23.25
CA VAL A 40 4.48 -5.61 24.59
C VAL A 40 3.67 -4.68 25.50
N SER A 41 3.15 -3.58 24.97
CA SER A 41 2.32 -2.63 25.74
C SER A 41 0.97 -3.24 26.16
N LYS A 42 0.41 -4.14 25.33
CA LYS A 42 -0.79 -4.93 25.63
C LYS A 42 -0.59 -5.92 26.80
N ALA A 43 0.62 -6.37 27.09
CA ALA A 43 0.87 -7.34 28.16
C ALA A 43 0.70 -6.76 29.58
N ARG A 44 0.56 -5.43 29.73
CA ARG A 44 0.30 -4.80 31.04
C ARG A 44 -1.21 -4.78 31.35
N PRO A 45 -1.62 -5.28 32.54
CA PRO A 45 -3.03 -5.44 32.91
C PRO A 45 -3.81 -4.12 33.03
N ASP A 46 -3.13 -2.98 33.18
CA ASP A 46 -3.75 -1.65 33.35
C ASP A 46 -3.99 -0.88 32.03
N TRP A 47 -3.56 -1.37 30.86
CA TRP A 47 -3.65 -0.60 29.60
C TRP A 47 -4.93 -0.89 28.80
N LEU A 48 -5.42 -2.13 28.82
CA LEU A 48 -6.38 -2.63 27.82
C LEU A 48 -7.79 -2.86 28.32
N LYS A 49 -8.12 -2.43 29.54
CA LYS A 49 -9.45 -2.67 30.09
C LYS A 49 -10.58 -1.97 29.34
N ASP A 50 -10.28 -0.89 28.61
CA ASP A 50 -11.30 -0.02 27.99
C ASP A 50 -10.99 0.34 26.52
N PHE A 51 -10.22 -0.47 25.79
CA PHE A 51 -9.92 -0.19 24.38
C PHE A 51 -10.79 -1.01 23.43
N ASP A 52 -12.04 -0.58 23.25
CA ASP A 52 -12.91 -1.07 22.19
C ASP A 52 -12.45 -0.47 20.86
N LEU A 53 -12.01 -1.33 19.92
CA LEU A 53 -11.67 -0.87 18.57
C LEU A 53 -12.96 -0.36 17.90
N PRO A 54 -13.03 0.92 17.51
CA PRO A 54 -14.20 1.43 16.81
C PRO A 54 -14.34 0.74 15.46
N LEU A 55 -15.59 0.48 15.06
CA LEU A 55 -15.94 -0.15 13.77
C LEU A 55 -15.32 0.56 12.56
N SER A 56 -15.01 1.86 12.67
CA SER A 56 -14.31 2.66 11.67
C SER A 56 -13.00 1.99 11.22
N PHE A 57 -12.23 1.40 12.15
CA PHE A 57 -10.97 0.73 11.80
C PHE A 57 -11.17 -0.51 10.91
N THR A 58 -12.24 -1.27 11.16
CA THR A 58 -12.60 -2.45 10.36
C THR A 58 -13.05 -2.04 8.96
N ILE A 59 -13.88 -0.99 8.86
CA ILE A 59 -14.35 -0.45 7.58
C ILE A 59 -13.16 0.01 6.72
N SER A 60 -12.25 0.79 7.30
CA SER A 60 -11.07 1.29 6.59
C SER A 60 -10.14 0.16 6.14
N THR A 61 -9.98 -0.90 6.95
CA THR A 61 -9.22 -2.11 6.55
C THR A 61 -9.82 -2.79 5.32
N ILE A 62 -11.15 -2.96 5.28
CA ILE A 62 -11.86 -3.57 4.14
C ILE A 62 -11.68 -2.71 2.88
N ILE A 63 -11.81 -1.38 3.00
CA ILE A 63 -11.64 -0.45 1.88
C ILE A 63 -10.20 -0.50 1.33
N ILE A 64 -9.18 -0.58 2.18
CA ILE A 64 -7.77 -0.71 1.76
C ILE A 64 -7.57 -2.00 0.94
N ILE A 65 -8.15 -3.11 1.38
CA ILE A 65 -8.08 -4.40 0.65
C ILE A 65 -8.75 -4.27 -0.72
N LEU A 66 -9.94 -3.67 -0.79
CA LEU A 66 -10.65 -3.38 -2.04
C LEU A 66 -9.85 -2.48 -2.98
N SER A 67 -9.20 -1.44 -2.46
CA SER A 67 -8.33 -0.54 -3.22
C SER A 67 -7.13 -1.29 -3.82
N SER A 68 -6.50 -2.18 -3.05
CA SER A 68 -5.40 -3.04 -3.53
C SER A 68 -5.83 -3.96 -4.68
N LEU A 69 -7.02 -4.57 -4.58
CA LEU A 69 -7.61 -5.38 -5.65
C LEU A 69 -7.86 -4.56 -6.92
N SER A 70 -8.41 -3.35 -6.78
CA SER A 70 -8.64 -2.42 -7.89
C SER A 70 -7.32 -2.01 -8.57
N MET A 71 -6.27 -1.73 -7.79
CA MET A 71 -4.92 -1.42 -8.30
C MET A 71 -4.30 -2.61 -9.06
N TRP A 72 -4.52 -3.83 -8.59
CA TRP A 72 -4.08 -5.05 -9.29
C TRP A 72 -4.79 -5.24 -10.64
N LEU A 73 -6.10 -4.98 -10.69
CA LEU A 73 -6.89 -5.01 -11.92
C LEU A 73 -6.48 -3.90 -12.90
N ALA A 74 -6.16 -2.70 -12.40
CA ALA A 74 -5.60 -1.61 -13.19
C ALA A 74 -4.28 -2.04 -13.85
N LYS A 75 -3.34 -2.60 -13.07
CA LYS A 75 -2.07 -3.12 -13.58
C LYS A 75 -2.30 -4.16 -14.67
N LYS A 76 -3.20 -5.12 -14.46
CA LYS A 76 -3.55 -6.15 -15.46
C LYS A 76 -4.11 -5.54 -16.76
N SER A 77 -4.91 -4.49 -16.65
CA SER A 77 -5.50 -3.78 -17.80
C SER A 77 -4.45 -2.99 -18.60
N VAL A 78 -3.45 -2.41 -17.92
CA VAL A 78 -2.28 -1.77 -18.57
C VAL A 78 -1.49 -2.78 -19.40
N PHE A 79 -1.26 -3.99 -18.87
CA PHE A 79 -0.58 -5.06 -19.62
C PHE A 79 -1.36 -5.54 -20.86
N LYS A 80 -2.70 -5.36 -20.88
CA LYS A 80 -3.55 -5.64 -22.04
C LYS A 80 -3.61 -4.48 -23.05
N ASN A 81 -2.85 -3.41 -22.82
CA ASN A 81 -2.83 -2.18 -23.63
C ASN A 81 -4.17 -1.43 -23.70
N GLU A 82 -5.09 -1.69 -22.77
CA GLU A 82 -6.39 -1.02 -22.70
C GLU A 82 -6.32 0.20 -21.78
N ILE A 83 -5.72 1.28 -22.28
CA ILE A 83 -5.47 2.52 -21.52
C ILE A 83 -6.76 3.13 -20.97
N LYS A 84 -7.88 3.04 -21.72
CA LYS A 84 -9.20 3.51 -21.27
C LYS A 84 -9.70 2.78 -20.02
N ASN A 85 -9.52 1.45 -19.97
CA ASN A 85 -9.92 0.65 -18.82
C ASN A 85 -8.95 0.84 -17.64
N ALA A 86 -7.65 0.97 -17.91
CA ALA A 86 -6.67 1.33 -16.88
C ALA A 86 -7.00 2.66 -16.19
N ASN A 87 -7.33 3.72 -16.95
CA ASN A 87 -7.73 5.01 -16.38
C ASN A 87 -9.03 4.91 -15.56
N LYS A 88 -10.01 4.10 -16.00
CA LYS A 88 -11.23 3.85 -15.20
C LYS A 88 -10.91 3.20 -13.86
N TRP A 89 -10.10 2.14 -13.84
CA TRP A 89 -9.71 1.47 -12.59
C TRP A 89 -8.91 2.41 -11.66
N LEU A 90 -8.09 3.30 -12.22
CA LEU A 90 -7.33 4.29 -11.46
C LEU A 90 -8.25 5.36 -10.85
N LEU A 91 -9.22 5.86 -11.61
CA LEU A 91 -10.26 6.78 -11.11
C LEU A 91 -11.12 6.12 -10.01
N ILE A 92 -11.41 4.83 -10.14
CA ILE A 92 -12.11 4.06 -9.10
C ILE A 92 -11.27 3.99 -7.83
N THR A 93 -9.98 3.64 -7.91
CA THR A 93 -9.09 3.65 -6.72
C THR A 93 -9.00 5.02 -6.06
N PHE A 94 -8.95 6.08 -6.86
CA PHE A 94 -8.87 7.45 -6.34
C PHE A 94 -10.17 7.86 -5.63
N SER A 95 -11.32 7.52 -6.21
CA SER A 95 -12.62 7.78 -5.61
C SER A 95 -12.82 6.98 -4.31
N LEU A 96 -12.37 5.73 -4.28
CA LEU A 96 -12.40 4.88 -3.07
C LEU A 96 -11.52 5.45 -1.95
N ALA A 97 -10.37 6.02 -2.30
CA ALA A 97 -9.46 6.67 -1.34
C ALA A 97 -10.06 7.96 -0.77
N ILE A 98 -10.71 8.78 -1.60
CA ILE A 98 -11.43 9.97 -1.13
C ILE A 98 -12.57 9.59 -0.19
N PHE A 99 -13.35 8.57 -0.55
CA PHE A 99 -14.44 8.07 0.28
C PHE A 99 -13.93 7.64 1.67
N LEU A 100 -12.79 6.95 1.72
CA LEU A 100 -12.13 6.54 2.96
C LEU A 100 -11.79 7.75 3.84
N PHE A 101 -11.16 8.78 3.26
CA PHE A 101 -10.82 10.01 4.00
C PHE A 101 -12.05 10.72 4.55
N PHE A 102 -13.15 10.76 3.80
CA PHE A 102 -14.42 11.33 4.29
C PHE A 102 -15.03 10.50 5.41
N THR A 103 -14.99 9.17 5.34
CA THR A 103 -15.52 8.30 6.41
C THR A 103 -14.71 8.39 7.69
N ASP A 104 -13.39 8.56 7.61
CA ASP A 104 -12.52 8.73 8.79
C ASP A 104 -12.59 10.15 9.37
N LEU A 105 -12.92 11.18 8.57
CA LEU A 105 -13.03 12.58 9.03
C LEU A 105 -14.39 12.89 9.68
N TRP A 106 -15.45 12.19 9.27
CA TRP A 106 -16.82 12.45 9.72
C TRP A 106 -17.22 11.65 10.98
N ILE A 107 -16.44 10.63 11.34
CA ILE A 107 -16.64 9.76 12.51
C ILE A 107 -15.72 10.17 13.67
#